data_AF-A0AAD8DX98-F1
#
_entry.id   AF-A0AAD8DX98-F1
#
_cell.length_a   1.000
_cell.length_b   1.000
_cell.length_c   1.000
_cell.angle_alpha   90.00
_cell.angle_beta   90.00
_cell.angle_gamma   90.00
#
_symmetry.space_group_name_H-M   'P 1'
#
loop_
_entity.id
_entity.type
_entity.pdbx_description
1 polymer ?
#
loop_
_entity_poly.entity_id
_entity_poly.type
_entity_poly.pdbx_seq_one_letter_code
_entity_poly.pdbx_strand_id
1 'polypeptide(L)'
;MALPREFTTLGELADLDVPGDREVLDRLIEVVDQVYPRTWRDWNVIDYSKEDLFGSRMDPQILNKLRFAIPTISMVKCFDPNTTSVSEKRFKSYKLSLLEWPFCRALIMNPKSLATRIHGSASNLEMFMAAIGDIGDDLISREEAENLMSGTEKRKRPSSQSSHYGGNKKQKSDSEIKKLRFLKNKRKPCRT
;
A
#
# COMPACT_ATOMS: atom_id res chain seq x y z
N MET A 1 30.16 -3.74 7.09
CA MET A 1 30.09 -2.28 7.31
C MET A 1 28.90 -1.79 6.53
N ALA A 2 27.91 -1.18 7.18
CA ALA A 2 26.77 -0.60 6.46
C ALA A 2 27.24 0.68 5.78
N LEU A 3 27.02 0.80 4.47
CA LEU A 3 27.27 2.04 3.75
C LEU A 3 26.42 3.16 4.36
N PRO A 4 26.92 4.41 4.41
CA PRO A 4 26.12 5.54 4.87
C PRO A 4 24.85 5.64 4.04
N ARG A 5 23.72 5.86 4.72
CA ARG A 5 22.41 6.02 4.08
C ARG A 5 22.38 7.41 3.47
N GLU A 6 22.36 7.47 2.14
CA GLU A 6 22.40 8.74 1.42
C GLU A 6 20.98 9.25 1.17
N PHE A 7 20.74 10.50 1.57
CA PHE A 7 19.57 11.24 1.10
C PHE A 7 19.79 11.56 -0.37
N THR A 8 18.76 11.34 -1.16
CA THR A 8 18.71 11.59 -2.61
C THR A 8 17.33 12.09 -2.97
N THR A 9 17.11 12.39 -4.24
CA THR A 9 15.81 12.80 -4.76
C THR A 9 15.18 11.71 -5.62
N LEU A 10 13.85 11.71 -5.76
CA LEU A 10 13.18 10.80 -6.68
C LEU A 10 13.65 10.97 -8.14
N GLY A 11 14.00 12.20 -8.54
CA GLY A 11 14.52 12.49 -9.87
C GLY A 11 15.87 11.81 -10.11
N GLU A 12 16.81 11.96 -9.17
CA GLU A 12 18.11 11.27 -9.24
C GLU A 12 17.92 9.75 -9.36
N LEU A 13 17.02 9.15 -8.57
CA LEU A 13 16.73 7.72 -8.64
C LEU A 13 16.10 7.28 -9.98
N ALA A 14 15.32 8.14 -10.63
CA ALA A 14 14.71 7.88 -11.93
C ALA A 14 15.75 7.93 -13.07
N ASP A 15 16.76 8.79 -12.93
CA ASP A 15 17.82 9.01 -13.91
C ASP A 15 18.98 8.00 -13.77
N LEU A 16 19.04 7.24 -12.67
CA LEU A 16 20.06 6.20 -12.47
C LEU A 16 20.02 5.16 -13.59
N ASP A 17 21.19 4.85 -14.14
CA ASP A 17 21.36 3.71 -15.03
C ASP A 17 21.45 2.43 -14.20
N VAL A 18 20.43 1.58 -14.31
CA VAL A 18 20.27 0.37 -13.49
C VAL A 18 20.03 -0.85 -14.38
N PRO A 19 20.60 -2.01 -14.01
CA PRO A 19 20.39 -3.24 -14.78
C PRO A 19 18.92 -3.68 -14.72
N GLY A 20 18.41 -4.19 -15.84
CA GLY A 20 17.04 -4.71 -15.95
C GLY A 20 16.34 -4.27 -17.22
N ASP A 21 15.03 -4.45 -17.25
CA ASP A 21 14.17 -4.00 -18.35
C ASP A 21 13.97 -2.48 -18.28
N ARG A 22 14.89 -1.74 -18.91
CA ARG A 22 14.88 -0.28 -18.91
C ARG A 22 13.62 0.28 -19.55
N GLU A 23 13.06 -0.38 -20.57
CA GLU A 23 11.85 0.08 -21.24
C GLU A 23 10.63 0.06 -20.30
N VAL A 24 10.53 -0.94 -19.42
CA VAL A 24 9.47 -0.98 -18.40
C VAL A 24 9.67 0.15 -17.40
N LEU A 25 10.91 0.40 -16.95
CA LEU A 25 11.21 1.47 -16.01
C LEU A 25 10.89 2.85 -16.59
N ASP A 26 11.27 3.11 -17.85
CA ASP A 26 10.97 4.38 -18.52
C ASP A 26 9.46 4.60 -18.66
N ARG A 27 8.69 3.57 -19.04
CA ARG A 27 7.22 3.65 -19.04
C ARG A 27 6.63 3.94 -17.66
N LEU A 28 7.23 3.42 -16.58
CA LEU A 28 6.78 3.71 -15.22
C LEU A 28 7.08 5.16 -14.82
N ILE A 29 8.24 5.68 -15.21
CA ILE A 29 8.61 7.08 -14.99
C ILE A 29 7.66 8.00 -15.75
N GLU A 30 7.33 7.67 -17.01
CA GLU A 30 6.34 8.42 -17.79
C GLU A 30 4.95 8.45 -17.13
N VAL A 31 4.51 7.32 -16.55
CA VAL A 31 3.27 7.28 -15.78
C VAL A 31 3.33 8.22 -14.59
N VAL A 32 4.44 8.23 -13.84
CA VAL A 32 4.64 9.15 -12.72
C VAL A 32 4.63 10.60 -13.19
N ASP A 33 5.33 10.92 -14.29
CA ASP A 33 5.36 12.26 -14.88
C ASP A 33 4.00 12.80 -15.29
N GLN A 34 3.07 11.92 -15.67
CA GLN A 34 1.72 12.31 -16.06
C GLN A 34 0.78 12.55 -14.87
N VAL A 35 0.99 11.82 -13.77
CA VAL A 35 0.02 11.77 -12.66
C VAL A 35 0.49 12.48 -11.39
N TYR A 36 1.79 12.76 -11.26
CA TYR A 36 2.35 13.45 -10.11
C TYR A 36 2.47 14.96 -10.36
N PRO A 37 2.55 15.79 -9.30
CA PRO A 37 2.87 17.19 -9.45
C PRO A 37 4.27 17.37 -10.04
N ARG A 38 4.49 18.46 -10.79
CA ARG A 38 5.75 18.74 -11.51
C ARG A 38 7.01 18.72 -10.64
N THR A 39 6.87 18.95 -9.35
CA THR A 39 7.97 18.99 -8.37
C THR A 39 8.35 17.62 -7.82
N TRP A 40 7.77 16.52 -8.34
CA TRP A 40 8.01 15.19 -7.78
C TRP A 40 9.48 14.77 -7.84
N ARG A 41 10.21 15.23 -8.88
CA ARG A 41 11.63 14.94 -9.03
C ARG A 41 12.47 15.48 -7.88
N ASP A 42 12.02 16.55 -7.22
CA ASP A 42 12.72 17.18 -6.09
C ASP A 42 12.41 16.53 -4.74
N TRP A 43 11.57 15.49 -4.69
CA TRP A 43 11.16 14.87 -3.44
C TRP A 43 12.29 14.06 -2.82
N ASN A 44 12.66 14.44 -1.60
CA ASN A 44 13.70 13.77 -0.84
C ASN A 44 13.25 12.40 -0.36
N VAL A 45 14.11 11.41 -0.61
CA VAL A 45 13.97 10.03 -0.16
C VAL A 45 15.32 9.50 0.31
N ILE A 46 15.30 8.39 1.02
CA ILE A 46 16.49 7.64 1.40
C ILE A 46 16.58 6.44 0.46
N ASP A 47 17.68 6.32 -0.28
CA ASP A 47 17.91 5.14 -1.11
C ASP A 47 18.22 3.95 -0.21
N TYR A 48 17.30 3.00 -0.18
CA TYR A 48 17.49 1.73 0.48
C TYR A 48 17.63 0.63 -0.55
N SER A 49 18.61 -0.24 -0.33
CA SER A 49 18.65 -1.52 -1.03
C SER A 49 17.43 -2.37 -0.68
N LYS A 50 17.11 -3.34 -1.53
CA LYS A 50 16.06 -4.32 -1.27
C LYS A 50 16.35 -5.10 0.02
N GLU A 51 17.61 -5.47 0.23
CA GLU A 51 18.09 -6.19 1.41
C GLU A 51 17.94 -5.35 2.69
N ASP A 52 18.14 -4.03 2.62
CA ASP A 52 17.95 -3.15 3.78
C ASP A 52 16.47 -2.98 4.17
N LEU A 53 15.57 -3.01 3.18
CA LEU A 53 14.13 -2.89 3.42
C LEU A 53 13.53 -4.20 3.93
N PHE A 54 13.90 -5.33 3.33
CA PHE A 54 13.22 -6.61 3.51
C PHE A 54 14.08 -7.70 4.16
N GLY A 55 15.38 -7.45 4.35
CA GLY A 55 16.36 -8.46 4.76
C GLY A 55 16.73 -9.40 3.62
N SER A 56 17.55 -10.41 3.92
CA SER A 56 18.03 -11.39 2.92
C SER A 56 16.93 -12.31 2.37
N ARG A 57 15.78 -12.39 3.05
CA ARG A 57 14.61 -13.17 2.61
C ARG A 57 13.35 -12.35 2.78
N MET A 58 12.69 -12.08 1.67
CA MET A 58 11.45 -11.31 1.69
C MET A 58 10.29 -12.17 2.21
N ASP A 59 9.61 -11.66 3.24
CA ASP A 59 8.40 -12.27 3.78
C ASP A 59 7.24 -12.15 2.78
N PRO A 60 6.62 -13.28 2.35
CA PRO A 60 5.45 -13.26 1.48
C PRO A 60 4.27 -12.42 2.02
N GLN A 61 4.11 -12.33 3.34
CA GLN A 61 3.05 -11.50 3.95
C GLN A 61 3.28 -10.01 3.71
N ILE A 62 4.54 -9.56 3.70
CA ILE A 62 4.88 -8.17 3.38
C ILE A 62 4.63 -7.90 1.90
N LEU A 63 5.05 -8.80 1.01
CA LEU A 63 4.82 -8.67 -0.44
C LEU A 63 3.33 -8.52 -0.78
N ASN A 64 2.45 -9.26 -0.10
CA ASN A 64 1.01 -9.18 -0.31
C ASN A 64 0.44 -7.81 0.11
N LYS A 65 0.99 -7.20 1.17
CA LYS A 65 0.57 -5.89 1.69
C LYS A 65 1.24 -4.71 0.98
N LEU A 66 2.31 -4.98 0.22
CA LEU A 66 3.09 -3.97 -0.46
C LEU A 66 2.20 -3.17 -1.43
N ARG A 67 2.20 -1.84 -1.30
CA ARG A 67 1.53 -0.94 -2.26
C ARG A 67 2.52 0.11 -2.72
N PHE A 68 2.48 0.37 -4.02
CA PHE A 68 3.25 1.41 -4.67
C PHE A 68 2.31 2.57 -4.99
N ALA A 69 2.84 3.78 -4.99
CA ALA A 69 2.13 4.98 -5.41
C ALA A 69 2.08 5.09 -6.95
N ILE A 70 1.78 4.00 -7.64
CA ILE A 70 1.66 3.95 -9.11
C ILE A 70 0.24 3.46 -9.41
N PRO A 71 -0.54 4.15 -10.26
CA PRO A 71 -1.86 3.69 -10.69
C PRO A 71 -1.82 2.22 -11.12
N THR A 72 -2.69 1.39 -10.53
CA THR A 72 -2.52 -0.07 -10.57
C THR A 72 -2.66 -0.63 -11.99
N ILE A 73 -3.59 -0.09 -12.77
CA ILE A 73 -3.79 -0.49 -14.17
C ILE A 73 -2.60 -0.04 -15.02
N SER A 74 -2.14 1.21 -14.86
CA SER A 74 -0.98 1.74 -15.58
C SER A 74 0.28 0.92 -15.29
N MET A 75 0.52 0.58 -14.03
CA MET A 75 1.62 -0.31 -13.64
C MET A 75 1.57 -1.64 -14.39
N VAL A 76 0.41 -2.30 -14.47
CA VAL A 76 0.25 -3.56 -15.22
C VAL A 76 0.55 -3.36 -16.71
N LYS A 77 0.05 -2.25 -17.29
CA LYS A 77 0.28 -1.90 -18.69
C LYS A 77 1.74 -1.57 -19.01
N CYS A 78 2.53 -1.07 -18.05
CA CYS A 78 3.97 -0.88 -18.25
C CYS A 78 4.70 -2.21 -18.48
N PHE A 79 4.26 -3.31 -17.85
CA PHE A 79 4.85 -4.64 -18.03
C PHE A 79 4.27 -5.42 -19.23
N ASP A 80 2.97 -5.26 -19.49
CA ASP A 80 2.28 -5.94 -20.59
C ASP A 80 1.22 -4.99 -21.19
N PRO A 81 1.61 -4.15 -22.17
CA PRO A 81 0.71 -3.11 -22.73
C PRO A 81 -0.58 -3.68 -23.33
N ASN A 82 -0.51 -4.91 -23.83
CA ASN A 82 -1.62 -5.56 -24.52
C ASN A 82 -2.50 -6.40 -23.59
N THR A 83 -2.16 -6.53 -22.30
CA THR A 83 -2.94 -7.38 -21.39
C THR A 83 -4.31 -6.80 -21.09
N THR A 84 -5.32 -7.67 -21.06
CA THR A 84 -6.71 -7.34 -20.67
C THR A 84 -7.09 -7.93 -19.32
N SER A 85 -6.18 -8.67 -18.67
CA SER A 85 -6.40 -9.27 -17.35
C SER A 85 -5.07 -9.43 -16.61
N VAL A 86 -5.12 -9.62 -15.29
CA VAL A 86 -3.90 -9.84 -14.50
C VAL A 86 -4.14 -10.87 -13.39
N SER A 87 -3.50 -12.02 -13.54
CA SER A 87 -3.51 -13.06 -12.50
C SER A 87 -2.69 -12.64 -11.28
N GLU A 88 -3.02 -13.19 -10.12
CA GLU A 88 -2.26 -12.94 -8.87
C GLU A 88 -0.76 -13.27 -9.02
N LYS A 89 -0.44 -14.38 -9.70
CA LYS A 89 0.94 -14.79 -9.95
C LYS A 89 1.72 -13.75 -10.75
N ARG A 90 1.13 -13.24 -11.85
CA ARG A 90 1.75 -12.18 -12.67
C ARG A 90 1.90 -10.88 -11.88
N PHE A 91 0.85 -10.49 -11.16
CA PHE A 91 0.88 -9.27 -10.34
C PHE A 91 1.98 -9.29 -9.27
N LYS A 92 2.16 -10.44 -8.59
CA LYS A 92 3.28 -10.63 -7.63
C LYS A 92 4.64 -10.54 -8.32
N SER A 93 4.77 -11.10 -9.52
CA SER A 93 6.00 -10.99 -10.31
C SER A 93 6.32 -9.54 -10.65
N TYR A 94 5.33 -8.73 -11.04
CA TYR A 94 5.54 -7.31 -11.31
C TYR A 94 6.02 -6.56 -10.07
N LYS A 95 5.39 -6.78 -8.91
CA LYS A 95 5.85 -6.20 -7.64
C LYS A 95 7.29 -6.56 -7.32
N LEU A 96 7.68 -7.82 -7.56
CA LEU A 96 9.06 -8.27 -7.36
C LEU A 96 10.04 -7.53 -8.28
N SER A 97 9.71 -7.38 -9.56
CA SER A 97 10.52 -6.60 -10.51
C SER A 97 10.66 -5.14 -10.09
N LEU A 98 9.56 -4.51 -9.63
CA LEU A 98 9.61 -3.14 -9.11
C LEU A 98 10.58 -2.98 -7.95
N LEU A 99 10.76 -3.99 -7.10
CA LEU A 99 11.70 -3.92 -5.98
C LEU A 99 13.17 -3.91 -6.41
N GLU A 100 13.49 -4.29 -7.64
CA GLU A 100 14.87 -4.25 -8.16
C GLU A 100 15.32 -2.82 -8.47
N TRP A 101 14.38 -1.92 -8.79
CA TRP A 101 14.71 -0.53 -9.15
C TRP A 101 14.63 0.43 -7.95
N PRO A 102 15.69 1.23 -7.66
CA PRO A 102 15.68 2.24 -6.60
C PRO A 102 14.50 3.19 -6.68
N PHE A 103 14.24 3.73 -7.87
CA PHE A 103 13.10 4.60 -8.14
C PHE A 103 11.78 3.99 -7.65
N CYS A 104 11.50 2.74 -8.03
CA CYS A 104 10.25 2.07 -7.68
C CYS A 104 10.15 1.73 -6.18
N ARG A 105 11.28 1.39 -5.53
CA ARG A 105 11.31 1.23 -4.06
C ARG A 105 10.95 2.53 -3.35
N ALA A 106 11.39 3.67 -3.87
CA ALA A 106 11.09 4.98 -3.32
C ALA A 106 9.59 5.37 -3.39
N LEU A 107 8.80 4.65 -4.20
CA LEU A 107 7.36 4.86 -4.35
C LEU A 107 6.51 3.94 -3.45
N ILE A 108 7.09 3.21 -2.50
CA ILE A 108 6.35 2.34 -1.59
C ILE A 108 5.57 3.17 -0.57
N MET A 109 4.25 3.01 -0.55
CA MET A 109 3.34 3.68 0.41
C MET A 109 2.86 2.78 1.56
N ASN A 110 2.92 1.46 1.39
CA ASN A 110 2.44 0.49 2.39
C ASN A 110 3.34 -0.75 2.34
N PRO A 111 3.74 -1.37 3.48
CA PRO A 111 3.56 -0.99 4.89
C PRO A 111 4.02 0.43 5.28
N LYS A 112 3.24 1.13 6.12
CA LYS A 112 3.61 2.46 6.64
C LYS A 112 4.98 2.45 7.33
N SER A 113 5.35 1.36 7.99
CA SER A 113 6.66 1.21 8.62
C SER A 113 7.82 1.24 7.61
N LEU A 114 7.64 0.67 6.42
CA LEU A 114 8.63 0.75 5.34
C LEU A 114 8.61 2.12 4.69
N ALA A 115 7.44 2.62 4.34
CA ALA A 115 7.28 3.93 3.72
C ALA A 115 7.90 5.05 4.59
N THR A 116 7.65 5.02 5.91
CA THR A 116 8.23 5.99 6.85
C THR A 116 9.76 5.97 6.84
N ARG A 117 10.37 4.79 6.68
CA ARG A 117 11.83 4.67 6.57
C ARG A 117 12.31 5.32 5.27
N ILE A 118 11.69 4.98 4.15
CA ILE A 118 12.06 5.46 2.81
C ILE A 118 11.96 6.99 2.71
N HIS A 119 10.90 7.59 3.27
CA HIS A 119 10.71 9.04 3.29
C HIS A 119 11.42 9.73 4.47
N GLY A 120 12.17 8.97 5.28
CA GLY A 120 12.96 9.44 6.43
C GLY A 120 12.15 9.81 7.68
N SER A 121 10.88 10.20 7.56
CA SER A 121 10.01 10.52 8.69
C SER A 121 8.53 10.32 8.37
N ALA A 122 7.70 10.24 9.40
CA ALA A 122 6.24 10.13 9.25
C ALA A 122 5.64 11.42 8.64
N SER A 123 6.18 12.59 8.99
CA SER A 123 5.77 13.88 8.42
C SER A 123 6.04 13.94 6.92
N ASN A 124 7.22 13.50 6.49
CA ASN A 124 7.57 13.44 5.06
C ASN A 124 6.68 12.46 4.30
N LEU A 125 6.37 11.30 4.89
CA LEU A 125 5.42 10.36 4.31
C LEU A 125 4.02 10.99 4.19
N GLU A 126 3.54 11.72 5.18
CA GLU A 126 2.24 12.41 5.12
C GLU A 126 2.21 13.46 4.01
N MET A 127 3.29 14.25 3.87
CA MET A 127 3.43 15.22 2.77
C MET A 127 3.43 14.52 1.40
N PHE A 128 4.17 13.42 1.27
CA PHE A 128 4.16 12.59 0.07
C PHE A 128 2.75 12.09 -0.27
N MET A 129 2.07 11.47 0.70
CA MET A 129 0.72 10.93 0.54
C MET A 129 -0.31 12.02 0.20
N ALA A 130 -0.18 13.21 0.77
CA ALA A 130 -1.03 14.36 0.45
C ALA A 130 -0.79 14.87 -0.98
N ALA A 131 0.46 14.91 -1.43
CA ALA A 131 0.82 15.36 -2.77
C ALA A 131 0.36 14.40 -3.88
N ILE A 132 0.26 13.11 -3.58
CA ILE A 132 -0.32 12.09 -4.49
C ILE A 132 -1.81 11.83 -4.21
N GLY A 133 -2.48 12.69 -3.42
CA GLY A 133 -3.86 12.48 -3.02
C GLY A 133 -4.81 12.36 -4.22
N ASP A 134 -4.54 13.10 -5.29
CA ASP A 134 -5.37 13.15 -6.51
C ASP A 134 -5.38 11.82 -7.29
N ILE A 135 -4.35 10.98 -7.14
CA ILE A 135 -4.28 9.67 -7.81
C ILE A 135 -4.88 8.54 -6.95
N GLY A 136 -5.35 8.86 -5.73
CA GLY A 136 -5.81 7.87 -4.76
C GLY A 136 -6.88 6.91 -5.30
N ASP A 137 -7.77 7.41 -6.16
CA ASP A 137 -8.84 6.63 -6.80
C ASP A 137 -8.31 5.59 -7.79
N ASP A 138 -7.10 5.77 -8.34
CA ASP A 138 -6.45 4.83 -9.27
C ASP A 138 -5.56 3.80 -8.54
N LEU A 139 -5.33 3.97 -7.23
CA LEU A 139 -4.57 3.06 -6.38
C LEU A 139 -5.44 1.91 -5.83
N ILE A 140 -6.14 1.27 -6.76
CA ILE A 140 -7.07 0.16 -6.51
C ILE A 140 -6.38 -1.17 -6.23
N SER A 141 -7.15 -2.15 -5.77
CA SER A 141 -6.67 -3.53 -5.62
C SER A 141 -6.47 -4.22 -6.98
N ARG A 142 -5.70 -5.32 -6.97
CA ARG A 142 -5.55 -6.20 -8.14
C ARG A 142 -6.90 -6.74 -8.64
N GLU A 143 -7.79 -7.11 -7.74
CA GLU A 143 -9.12 -7.64 -8.07
C GLU A 143 -9.96 -6.60 -8.80
N GLU A 144 -9.98 -5.37 -8.30
CA GLU A 144 -10.65 -4.24 -8.96
C GLU A 144 -10.02 -3.94 -10.32
N ALA A 145 -8.69 -3.93 -10.41
CA ALA A 145 -7.99 -3.73 -11.68
C ALA A 145 -8.33 -4.83 -12.71
N GLU A 146 -8.39 -6.09 -12.30
CA GLU A 146 -8.80 -7.20 -13.16
C GLU A 146 -10.25 -7.05 -13.64
N ASN A 147 -11.17 -6.65 -12.75
CA ASN A 147 -12.57 -6.41 -13.11
C ASN A 147 -12.72 -5.27 -14.13
N LEU A 148 -11.97 -4.18 -13.94
CA LEU A 148 -11.96 -3.03 -14.84
C LEU A 148 -11.36 -3.38 -16.21
N MET A 149 -10.23 -4.10 -16.24
CA MET A 149 -9.56 -4.46 -17.49
C MET A 149 -10.31 -5.53 -18.29
N SER A 150 -10.95 -6.48 -17.61
CA SER A 150 -11.73 -7.56 -18.25
C SER A 150 -13.12 -7.10 -18.71
N GLY A 151 -13.51 -5.86 -18.42
CA GLY A 151 -14.82 -5.31 -18.78
C GLY A 151 -15.98 -5.94 -18.00
N THR A 152 -15.70 -6.57 -16.86
CA THR A 152 -16.72 -7.22 -16.01
C THR A 152 -17.39 -6.26 -15.02
N GLU A 153 -16.99 -4.98 -15.00
CA GLU A 153 -17.62 -3.97 -14.13
C GLU A 153 -19.05 -3.60 -14.54
N LYS A 154 -20.01 -3.99 -13.68
CA LYS A 154 -21.25 -3.22 -13.47
C LYS A 154 -20.90 -2.00 -12.60
N ARG A 155 -20.73 -0.82 -13.22
CA ARG A 155 -20.57 0.48 -12.53
C ARG A 155 -21.55 0.61 -11.35
N LYS A 156 -21.08 0.44 -10.11
CA LYS A 156 -21.77 0.99 -8.94
C LYS A 156 -21.44 2.47 -8.88
N ARG A 157 -22.34 3.31 -9.40
CA ARG A 157 -22.28 4.76 -9.18
C ARG A 157 -22.28 5.02 -7.66
N PRO A 158 -21.53 6.02 -7.17
CA PRO A 158 -21.64 6.45 -5.80
C PRO A 158 -23.06 7.00 -5.60
N SER A 159 -23.86 6.32 -4.78
CA SER A 159 -25.15 6.85 -4.35
C SER A 159 -24.89 7.91 -3.29
N SER A 160 -25.15 9.15 -3.66
CA SER A 160 -25.42 10.22 -2.71
C SER A 160 -26.65 9.83 -1.90
N GLN A 161 -26.51 9.56 -0.61
CA GLN A 161 -27.59 9.57 0.40
C GLN A 161 -26.94 9.60 1.79
N SER A 162 -26.84 10.77 2.40
CA SER A 162 -27.85 11.33 3.32
C SER A 162 -27.90 10.61 4.67
N SER A 163 -27.58 11.36 5.72
CA SER A 163 -27.80 11.03 7.12
C SER A 163 -29.17 10.42 7.38
N HIS A 164 -29.21 9.25 8.04
CA HIS A 164 -30.33 8.88 8.89
C HIS A 164 -29.84 8.08 10.10
N TYR A 165 -30.05 8.69 11.26
CA TYR A 165 -30.10 8.06 12.58
C TYR A 165 -30.99 6.81 12.54
N GLY A 166 -30.52 5.69 13.09
CA GLY A 166 -31.31 4.47 13.14
C GLY A 166 -30.61 3.33 13.86
N GLY A 167 -30.29 3.53 15.14
CA GLY A 167 -29.88 2.42 15.99
C GLY A 167 -31.04 1.44 16.18
N ASN A 168 -30.83 0.16 15.89
CA ASN A 168 -31.59 -0.87 16.60
C ASN A 168 -30.81 -2.19 16.76
N LYS A 169 -30.57 -2.46 18.04
CA LYS A 169 -30.45 -3.72 18.77
C LYS A 169 -30.60 -5.06 18.01
N LYS A 170 -29.53 -5.87 18.16
CA LYS A 170 -29.49 -7.11 18.97
C LYS A 170 -30.00 -8.41 18.32
N GLN A 171 -29.07 -9.33 18.07
CA GLN A 171 -29.20 -10.75 18.43
C GLN A 171 -27.79 -11.34 18.64
N LYS A 172 -27.39 -11.40 19.92
CA LYS A 172 -26.23 -12.20 20.37
C LYS A 172 -26.81 -13.45 21.02
N SER A 173 -26.37 -14.59 20.51
CA SER A 173 -26.78 -15.93 20.88
C SER A 173 -26.42 -16.28 22.33
N ASP A 174 -27.35 -17.04 22.90
CA ASP A 174 -27.46 -17.54 24.26
C ASP A 174 -26.53 -18.74 24.48
N SER A 175 -25.54 -18.65 25.39
CA SER A 175 -24.88 -19.84 25.94
C SER A 175 -24.01 -19.65 27.20
N GLU A 176 -23.70 -18.44 27.67
CA GLU A 176 -22.78 -18.28 28.83
C GLU A 176 -23.38 -17.68 30.12
N ILE A 177 -24.71 -17.60 30.25
CA ILE A 177 -25.38 -17.13 31.48
C ILE A 177 -26.14 -18.28 32.17
N LYS A 178 -25.43 -19.38 32.47
CA LYS A 178 -25.89 -20.42 33.42
C LYS A 178 -24.84 -20.82 34.46
N LYS A 179 -23.74 -20.08 34.59
CA LYS A 179 -22.72 -20.25 35.65
C LYS A 179 -22.78 -19.19 36.76
N LEU A 180 -23.94 -18.59 36.98
CA LEU A 180 -24.25 -17.88 38.22
C LEU A 180 -24.86 -18.85 39.23
N ARG A 181 -24.50 -18.66 40.51
CA ARG A 181 -25.06 -19.26 41.74
C ARG A 181 -24.28 -20.45 42.30
N PHE A 182 -23.09 -20.20 42.86
CA PHE A 182 -22.64 -21.02 44.01
C PHE A 182 -21.78 -20.31 45.06
N LEU A 183 -21.38 -19.04 44.91
CA LEU A 183 -20.58 -18.36 45.95
C LEU A 183 -21.11 -16.96 46.26
N LYS A 184 -22.31 -16.92 46.86
CA LYS A 184 -22.79 -15.77 47.64
C LYS A 184 -23.73 -16.27 48.73
N ASN A 185 -23.17 -16.86 49.78
CA ASN A 185 -23.81 -16.94 51.09
C ASN A 185 -22.83 -17.40 52.17
N LYS A 186 -22.41 -16.43 53.01
CA LYS A 186 -22.03 -16.51 54.44
C LYS A 186 -21.25 -15.22 54.74
N ARG A 187 -21.98 -14.15 55.06
CA ARG A 187 -22.29 -13.66 56.43
C ARG A 187 -21.06 -13.02 57.12
N LYS A 188 -21.16 -11.69 57.33
CA LYS A 188 -20.44 -10.80 58.27
C LYS A 188 -20.58 -11.30 59.74
N PRO A 189 -20.11 -10.60 60.82
CA PRO A 189 -19.25 -9.40 61.04
C PRO A 189 -18.11 -9.68 62.08
N CYS A 190 -17.17 -8.79 62.45
CA CYS A 190 -17.19 -7.65 63.40
C CYS A 190 -15.75 -7.06 63.48
N ARG A 191 -15.53 -5.73 63.51
CA ARG A 191 -15.19 -4.89 64.71
C ARG A 191 -14.17 -5.56 65.65
N THR A 192 -13.04 -4.97 66.05
CA THR A 192 -12.64 -3.56 66.23
C THR A 192 -11.12 -3.47 66.15
#